data_AF-A0A4Q7KK25-F1
#
_entry.id   AF-A0A4Q7KK25-F1
#
_cell.length_a   1.000
_cell.length_b   1.000
_cell.length_c   1.000
_cell.angle_alpha   90.00
_cell.angle_beta   90.00
_cell.angle_gamma   90.00
#
_symmetry.space_group_name_H-M   'P 1'
#
loop_
_entity.id
_entity.type
_entity.pdbx_description
1 polymer ?
#
loop_
_entity_poly.entity_id
_entity_poly.type
_entity_poly.pdbx_seq_one_letter_code
_entity_poly.pdbx_strand_id
1 'polypeptide(L)'
;MATKKIALITGANKGIGKEIARQLGEHGFTVLVGARDEGRGRAAVDNLVAGGADVRLAKLDVTDAESVADAAKEIERDHGRLDVLVNNVGILSAGESPVVGATLEVLWQTYATNVGGVLTVTNEMLPLLRKADRARIVNVSSALGSLTVLSDPAGVAASKPFAAYNSSKAALNALTIMLANELRDEGITVNAMDPGYTATDMNDHQGIRTVAEAATSAVRLSTMDNPPTAEFHSDEGIVPW
;
A
#
# COMPACT_ATOMS: atom_id res chain seq x y z
N MET A 1 24.12 19.17 -0.67
CA MET A 1 23.64 17.86 -1.16
C MET A 1 22.12 17.89 -1.08
N ALA A 2 21.40 17.45 -2.11
CA ALA A 2 19.94 17.37 -2.04
C ALA A 2 19.54 16.42 -0.91
N THR A 3 18.60 16.84 -0.06
CA THR A 3 18.09 16.02 1.03
C THR A 3 17.37 14.81 0.44
N LYS A 4 17.73 13.58 0.86
CA LYS A 4 17.07 12.36 0.37
C LYS A 4 15.57 12.40 0.70
N LYS A 5 14.75 11.83 -0.19
CA LYS A 5 13.31 11.61 0.05
C LYS A 5 13.12 10.41 0.98
N ILE A 6 12.14 10.51 1.87
CA ILE A 6 11.81 9.47 2.86
C ILE A 6 10.51 8.78 2.43
N ALA A 7 10.52 7.46 2.30
CA ALA A 7 9.34 6.66 1.96
C ALA A 7 9.01 5.66 3.07
N LEU A 8 7.75 5.61 3.51
CA LEU A 8 7.24 4.56 4.40
C LEU A 8 6.41 3.58 3.57
N ILE A 9 6.68 2.28 3.72
CA ILE A 9 5.93 1.22 3.05
C ILE A 9 5.39 0.26 4.10
N THR A 10 4.06 0.15 4.22
CA THR A 10 3.44 -0.78 5.18
C THR A 10 3.49 -2.23 4.69
N GLY A 11 3.68 -3.19 5.59
CA GLY A 11 3.76 -4.62 5.23
C GLY A 11 4.95 -4.96 4.32
N ALA A 12 6.08 -4.28 4.47
CA ALA A 12 7.24 -4.35 3.58
C ALA A 12 8.27 -5.42 3.96
N ASN A 13 7.97 -6.31 4.91
CA ASN A 13 8.89 -7.39 5.29
C ASN A 13 8.95 -8.53 4.25
N LYS A 14 8.01 -8.60 3.30
CA LYS A 14 7.96 -9.62 2.25
C LYS A 14 7.14 -9.16 1.04
N GLY A 15 7.06 -10.01 0.01
CA GLY A 15 6.19 -9.83 -1.15
C GLY A 15 6.42 -8.51 -1.89
N ILE A 16 5.32 -7.91 -2.35
CA ILE A 16 5.32 -6.67 -3.14
C ILE A 16 5.93 -5.51 -2.34
N GLY A 17 5.57 -5.34 -1.07
CA GLY A 17 6.09 -4.24 -0.25
C GLY A 17 7.61 -4.26 -0.09
N LYS A 18 8.22 -5.44 0.09
CA LYS A 18 9.68 -5.59 0.14
C LYS A 18 10.34 -5.20 -1.19
N GLU A 19 9.71 -5.55 -2.30
CA GLU A 19 10.22 -5.24 -3.63
C GLU A 19 10.06 -3.75 -3.97
N ILE A 20 8.96 -3.11 -3.57
CA ILE A 20 8.83 -1.65 -3.63
C ILE A 20 9.95 -0.99 -2.81
N ALA A 21 10.27 -1.51 -1.63
CA ALA A 21 11.34 -0.97 -0.79
C ALA A 21 12.71 -1.06 -1.49
N ARG A 22 12.99 -2.19 -2.13
CA ARG A 22 14.21 -2.40 -2.93
C ARG A 22 14.31 -1.39 -4.06
N GLN A 23 13.27 -1.29 -4.89
CA GLN A 23 13.25 -0.41 -6.06
C GLN A 23 13.28 1.07 -5.68
N LEU A 24 12.58 1.51 -4.62
CA LEU A 24 12.70 2.90 -4.15
C LEU A 24 14.09 3.22 -3.59
N GLY A 25 14.75 2.25 -2.95
CA GLY A 25 16.16 2.36 -2.56
C GLY A 25 17.08 2.63 -3.75
N GLU A 26 16.87 1.97 -4.88
CA GLU A 26 17.60 2.22 -6.14
C GLU A 26 17.36 3.63 -6.71
N HIS A 27 16.18 4.21 -6.41
CA HIS A 27 15.86 5.61 -6.75
C HIS A 27 16.41 6.61 -5.71
N GLY A 28 17.26 6.17 -4.78
CA GLY A 28 17.95 7.03 -3.82
C GLY A 28 17.10 7.45 -2.62
N PHE A 29 15.95 6.80 -2.39
CA PHE A 29 15.14 7.06 -1.20
C PHE A 29 15.81 6.46 0.04
N THR A 30 15.58 7.10 1.18
CA THR A 30 15.63 6.43 2.47
C THR A 30 14.27 5.75 2.68
N VAL A 31 14.26 4.42 2.80
CA VAL A 31 13.01 3.65 2.91
C VAL A 31 12.81 3.10 4.32
N LEU A 32 11.62 3.31 4.85
CA LEU A 32 11.15 2.79 6.11
C LEU A 32 10.30 1.55 5.84
N VAL A 33 10.84 0.39 6.21
CA VAL A 33 10.21 -0.93 6.06
C VAL A 33 9.21 -1.10 7.20
N GLY A 34 7.94 -0.84 6.94
CA GLY A 34 6.85 -1.03 7.89
C GLY A 34 6.57 -2.53 8.11
N ALA A 35 6.71 -3.01 9.34
CA ALA A 35 6.43 -4.39 9.69
C ALA A 35 5.92 -4.52 11.13
N ARG A 36 4.85 -5.30 11.33
CA ARG A 36 4.34 -5.62 12.68
C ARG A 36 5.27 -6.53 13.47
N ASP A 37 5.96 -7.42 12.76
CA ASP A 37 6.85 -8.41 13.33
C ASP A 37 8.29 -7.93 13.19
N GLU A 38 8.89 -7.59 14.31
CA GLU A 38 10.20 -6.99 14.37
C GLU A 38 11.30 -7.91 13.85
N GLY A 39 11.21 -9.23 14.11
CA GLY A 39 12.19 -10.20 13.64
C GLY A 39 12.18 -10.33 12.11
N ARG A 40 10.99 -10.50 11.52
CA ARG A 40 10.83 -10.54 10.05
C ARG A 40 11.17 -9.20 9.40
N GLY A 41 10.83 -8.09 10.05
CA GLY A 41 11.18 -6.75 9.60
C GLY A 41 12.70 -6.55 9.53
N ARG A 42 13.44 -6.90 10.60
CA ARG A 42 14.91 -6.82 10.64
C ARG A 42 15.55 -7.70 9.56
N ALA A 43 15.08 -8.94 9.40
CA ALA A 43 15.59 -9.83 8.34
C ALA A 43 15.38 -9.25 6.93
N ALA A 44 14.26 -8.55 6.69
CA ALA A 44 14.02 -7.86 5.42
C ALA A 44 14.95 -6.66 5.24
N VAL A 45 15.15 -5.85 6.28
CA VAL A 45 16.10 -4.72 6.30
C VAL A 45 17.52 -5.21 6.01
N ASP A 46 18.01 -6.23 6.70
CA ASP A 46 19.35 -6.78 6.51
C ASP A 46 19.57 -7.24 5.06
N ASN A 47 18.57 -7.91 4.48
CA ASN A 47 18.62 -8.35 3.10
C ASN A 47 18.66 -7.18 2.10
N LEU A 48 17.89 -6.12 2.34
CA LEU A 48 17.85 -4.93 1.48
C LEU A 48 19.13 -4.09 1.61
N VAL A 49 19.68 -3.96 2.82
CA VAL A 49 20.96 -3.29 3.08
C VAL A 49 22.11 -4.05 2.41
N ALA A 50 22.11 -5.39 2.47
CA ALA A 50 23.10 -6.21 1.74
C ALA A 50 23.02 -6.00 0.21
N GLY A 51 21.84 -5.62 -0.31
CA GLY A 51 21.63 -5.20 -1.69
C GLY A 51 21.97 -3.73 -1.98
N GLY A 52 22.46 -2.96 -0.99
CA GLY A 52 22.88 -1.56 -1.15
C GLY A 52 21.79 -0.52 -0.94
N ALA A 53 20.58 -0.91 -0.51
CA ALA A 53 19.49 0.03 -0.26
C ALA A 53 19.64 0.73 1.12
N ASP A 54 19.30 2.02 1.17
CA ASP A 54 19.27 2.82 2.42
C ASP A 54 17.93 2.62 3.12
N VAL A 55 17.80 1.54 3.90
CA VAL A 55 16.54 1.17 4.54
C VAL A 55 16.65 1.05 6.07
N ARG A 56 15.54 1.32 6.77
CA ARG A 56 15.40 1.19 8.23
C ARG A 56 14.09 0.48 8.54
N LEU A 57 14.03 -0.20 9.69
CA LEU A 57 12.78 -0.78 10.18
C LEU A 57 11.87 0.33 10.73
N ALA A 58 10.58 0.27 10.42
CA ALA A 58 9.54 0.94 11.18
C ALA A 58 8.61 -0.13 11.76
N LYS A 59 8.62 -0.31 13.09
CA LYS A 59 7.72 -1.27 13.74
C LYS A 59 6.31 -0.71 13.69
N LEU A 60 5.44 -1.34 12.90
CA LEU A 60 4.14 -0.77 12.56
C LEU A 60 3.14 -1.91 12.26
N ASP A 61 2.20 -2.11 13.17
CA ASP A 61 0.99 -2.90 12.93
C ASP A 61 -0.17 -1.94 12.62
N VAL A 62 -0.71 -2.02 11.40
CA VAL A 62 -1.79 -1.12 10.95
C VAL A 62 -3.10 -1.33 11.72
N THR A 63 -3.26 -2.47 12.38
CA THR A 63 -4.46 -2.78 13.17
C THR A 63 -4.36 -2.33 14.62
N ASP A 64 -3.22 -1.77 15.02
CA ASP A 64 -2.95 -1.23 16.36
C ASP A 64 -2.67 0.28 16.27
N ALA A 65 -3.62 1.09 16.71
CA ALA A 65 -3.52 2.54 16.64
C ALA A 65 -2.34 3.11 17.45
N GLU A 66 -1.99 2.49 18.58
CA GLU A 66 -0.84 2.92 19.39
C GLU A 66 0.46 2.62 18.65
N SER A 67 0.57 1.43 18.02
CA SER A 67 1.71 1.09 17.17
C SER A 67 1.90 2.07 16.02
N VAL A 68 0.82 2.52 15.38
CA VAL A 68 0.90 3.50 14.28
C VAL A 68 1.32 4.88 14.79
N ALA A 69 0.73 5.35 15.89
CA ALA A 69 1.06 6.65 16.47
C ALA A 69 2.53 6.71 16.95
N ASP A 70 3.04 5.63 17.53
CA ASP A 70 4.44 5.56 17.95
C ASP A 70 5.41 5.53 16.77
N ALA A 71 5.06 4.81 15.70
CA ALA A 71 5.82 4.87 14.45
C ALA A 71 5.84 6.30 13.87
N ALA A 72 4.72 7.04 13.89
CA ALA A 72 4.68 8.42 13.42
C ALA A 72 5.62 9.33 14.25
N LYS A 73 5.60 9.22 15.58
CA LYS A 73 6.51 9.97 16.47
C LYS A 73 7.98 9.64 16.21
N GLU A 74 8.30 8.36 15.99
CA GLU A 74 9.65 7.93 15.67
C GLU A 74 10.13 8.51 14.33
N ILE A 75 9.29 8.47 13.30
CA ILE A 75 9.60 9.06 11.99
C ILE A 75 9.77 10.58 12.11
N GLU A 76 8.92 11.25 12.89
CA GLU A 76 9.06 12.68 13.15
C GLU A 76 10.41 13.00 13.82
N ARG A 77 10.77 12.25 14.85
CA ARG A 77 12.02 12.44 15.59
C ARG A 77 13.25 12.24 14.70
N ASP A 78 13.25 11.20 13.88
CA ASP A 78 14.45 10.75 13.16
C ASP A 78 14.59 11.38 11.76
N HIS A 79 13.47 11.76 11.14
CA HIS A 79 13.43 12.25 9.76
C HIS A 79 12.74 13.61 9.60
N GLY A 80 11.90 14.03 10.55
CA GLY A 80 11.22 15.32 10.56
C GLY A 80 10.07 15.48 9.55
N ARG A 81 10.00 14.62 8.52
CA ARG A 81 8.97 14.62 7.46
C ARG A 81 8.81 13.23 6.85
N LEU A 82 7.80 13.09 6.00
CA LEU A 82 7.61 11.93 5.12
C LEU A 82 7.32 12.42 3.70
N ASP A 83 8.03 11.91 2.69
CA ASP A 83 7.83 12.34 1.30
C ASP A 83 6.88 11.39 0.54
N VAL A 84 6.88 10.10 0.88
CA VAL A 84 6.03 9.09 0.25
C VAL A 84 5.46 8.13 1.30
N LEU A 85 4.16 7.88 1.25
CA LEU A 85 3.49 6.80 1.96
C LEU A 85 2.97 5.78 0.95
N VAL A 86 3.41 4.53 1.07
CA VAL A 86 2.85 3.39 0.33
C VAL A 86 2.09 2.49 1.30
N ASN A 87 0.76 2.58 1.24
CA ASN A 87 -0.12 1.66 1.95
C ASN A 87 -0.22 0.34 1.18
N ASN A 88 0.80 -0.51 1.35
CA ASN A 88 0.90 -1.82 0.71
C ASN A 88 0.22 -2.94 1.51
N VAL A 89 0.04 -2.76 2.82
CA VAL A 89 -0.60 -3.76 3.66
C VAL A 89 -1.98 -4.18 3.12
N GLY A 90 -2.26 -5.46 3.19
CA GLY A 90 -3.56 -6.01 2.90
C GLY A 90 -3.59 -7.50 3.21
N ILE A 91 -4.78 -8.03 3.47
CA ILE A 91 -5.02 -9.45 3.67
C ILE A 91 -6.17 -9.91 2.79
N LEU A 92 -6.11 -11.18 2.41
CA LEU A 92 -7.24 -11.99 2.01
C LEU A 92 -7.41 -13.03 3.12
N SER A 93 -8.50 -12.93 3.89
CA SER A 93 -8.69 -13.72 5.10
C SER A 93 -9.06 -15.17 4.76
N ALA A 94 -8.61 -16.12 5.58
CA ALA A 94 -9.08 -17.50 5.47
C ALA A 94 -10.60 -17.55 5.69
N GLY A 95 -11.31 -18.38 4.92
CA GLY A 95 -12.78 -18.42 4.95
C GLY A 95 -13.46 -17.38 4.06
N GLU A 96 -12.70 -16.70 3.19
CA GLU A 96 -13.27 -15.88 2.12
C GLU A 96 -14.26 -16.68 1.27
N SER A 97 -15.34 -16.02 0.88
CA SER A 97 -16.47 -16.67 0.21
C SER A 97 -17.27 -15.68 -0.62
N PRO A 98 -18.15 -16.16 -1.52
CA PRO A 98 -19.16 -15.33 -2.16
C PRO A 98 -20.03 -14.59 -1.14
N VAL A 99 -20.71 -13.53 -1.60
CA VAL A 99 -21.59 -12.71 -0.73
C VAL A 99 -22.65 -13.58 -0.04
N VAL A 100 -23.22 -14.54 -0.77
CA VAL A 100 -24.07 -15.57 -0.16
C VAL A 100 -23.17 -16.58 0.53
N GLY A 101 -23.14 -16.53 1.86
CA GLY A 101 -22.31 -17.40 2.70
C GLY A 101 -21.19 -16.67 3.43
N ALA A 102 -20.93 -15.40 3.10
CA ALA A 102 -19.97 -14.58 3.81
C ALA A 102 -20.35 -14.39 5.29
N THR A 103 -19.34 -14.37 6.16
CA THR A 103 -19.52 -14.13 7.61
C THR A 103 -19.06 -12.73 7.99
N LEU A 104 -19.68 -12.16 9.02
CA LEU A 104 -19.27 -10.87 9.56
C LEU A 104 -17.85 -10.90 10.12
N GLU A 105 -17.40 -12.04 10.65
CA GLU A 105 -16.04 -12.22 11.17
C GLU A 105 -14.99 -12.01 10.08
N VAL A 106 -15.09 -12.75 8.97
CA VAL A 106 -14.17 -12.63 7.82
C VAL A 106 -14.24 -11.24 7.20
N LEU A 107 -15.45 -10.67 7.10
CA LEU A 107 -15.66 -9.31 6.61
C LEU A 107 -14.93 -8.28 7.47
N TRP A 108 -15.17 -8.27 8.78
CA TRP A 108 -14.60 -7.27 9.68
C TRP A 108 -13.10 -7.44 9.87
N GLN A 109 -12.60 -8.67 9.90
CA GLN A 109 -11.14 -8.91 9.95
C GLN A 109 -10.45 -8.31 8.72
N THR A 110 -11.02 -8.51 7.53
CA THR A 110 -10.49 -7.99 6.27
C THR A 110 -10.58 -6.47 6.22
N TYR A 111 -11.73 -5.89 6.60
CA TYR A 111 -11.94 -4.44 6.63
C TYR A 111 -11.04 -3.74 7.66
N ALA A 112 -10.84 -4.33 8.83
CA ALA A 112 -9.97 -3.77 9.87
C ALA A 112 -8.55 -3.55 9.36
N THR A 113 -8.02 -4.46 8.54
CA THR A 113 -6.69 -4.31 7.95
C THR A 113 -6.72 -3.44 6.68
N ASN A 114 -7.55 -3.82 5.69
CA ASN A 114 -7.48 -3.28 4.33
C ASN A 114 -8.03 -1.85 4.21
N VAL A 115 -8.90 -1.44 5.16
CA VAL A 115 -9.57 -0.14 5.15
C VAL A 115 -9.22 0.63 6.42
N GLY A 116 -9.55 0.06 7.59
CA GLY A 116 -9.34 0.70 8.89
C GLY A 116 -7.86 1.01 9.13
N GLY A 117 -6.98 0.03 8.95
CA GLY A 117 -5.56 0.22 9.16
C GLY A 117 -4.92 1.20 8.18
N VAL A 118 -5.35 1.19 6.92
CA VAL A 118 -4.89 2.17 5.92
C VAL A 118 -5.33 3.59 6.31
N LEU A 119 -6.57 3.75 6.77
CA LEU A 119 -7.08 5.04 7.25
C LEU A 119 -6.29 5.53 8.47
N THR A 120 -6.06 4.66 9.47
CA THR A 120 -5.29 5.00 10.67
C THR A 120 -3.86 5.43 10.32
N VAL A 121 -3.15 4.64 9.51
CA VAL A 121 -1.79 4.99 9.06
C VAL A 121 -1.77 6.32 8.31
N THR A 122 -2.72 6.50 7.40
CA THR A 122 -2.77 7.72 6.59
C THR A 122 -2.97 8.96 7.45
N ASN A 123 -3.89 8.93 8.41
CA ASN A 123 -4.16 10.05 9.31
C ASN A 123 -2.96 10.38 10.21
N GLU A 124 -2.32 9.36 10.81
CA GLU A 124 -1.16 9.56 11.69
C GLU A 124 0.08 10.06 10.93
N MET A 125 0.24 9.67 9.66
CA MET A 125 1.37 10.11 8.82
C MET A 125 1.12 11.45 8.12
N LEU A 126 -0.14 11.91 8.02
CA LEU A 126 -0.50 13.13 7.31
C LEU A 126 0.23 14.40 7.81
N PRO A 127 0.41 14.62 9.13
CA PRO A 127 1.22 15.75 9.61
C PRO A 127 2.67 15.74 9.11
N LEU A 128 3.26 14.57 8.88
CA LEU A 128 4.61 14.41 8.33
C LEU A 128 4.65 14.61 6.83
N LEU A 129 3.63 14.12 6.12
CA LEU A 129 3.46 14.31 4.67
C LEU A 129 3.33 15.81 4.33
N ARG A 130 2.57 16.57 5.13
CA ARG A 130 2.41 18.03 4.97
C ARG A 130 3.70 18.84 5.13
N LYS A 131 4.76 18.26 5.72
CA LYS A 131 6.07 18.89 5.86
C LYS A 131 6.97 18.66 4.65
N ALA A 132 6.60 17.77 3.73
CA ALA A 132 7.29 17.58 2.46
C ALA A 132 6.72 18.51 1.39
N ASP A 133 7.57 18.92 0.46
CA ASP A 133 7.21 19.86 -0.61
C ASP A 133 6.18 19.25 -1.59
N ARG A 134 6.33 17.96 -1.90
CA ARG A 134 5.51 17.25 -2.91
C ARG A 134 5.23 15.81 -2.48
N ALA A 135 4.50 15.69 -1.37
CA ALA A 135 4.21 14.41 -0.74
C ALA A 135 3.27 13.54 -1.59
N ARG A 136 3.37 12.21 -1.42
CA ARG A 136 2.61 11.25 -2.23
C ARG A 136 2.08 10.12 -1.38
N ILE A 137 0.85 9.72 -1.65
CA ILE A 137 0.22 8.56 -1.05
C ILE A 137 -0.15 7.60 -2.18
N VAL A 138 0.31 6.36 -2.05
CA VAL A 138 -0.01 5.27 -2.96
C VAL A 138 -0.70 4.16 -2.17
N ASN A 139 -1.96 3.89 -2.48
CA ASN A 139 -2.72 2.80 -1.90
C ASN A 139 -2.66 1.58 -2.82
N VAL A 140 -2.10 0.47 -2.33
CA VAL A 140 -2.10 -0.80 -3.08
C VAL A 140 -3.49 -1.42 -2.96
N SER A 141 -4.30 -1.20 -4.00
CA SER A 141 -5.66 -1.72 -4.12
C SER A 141 -5.67 -3.02 -4.92
N SER A 142 -6.78 -3.32 -5.58
CA SER A 142 -6.89 -4.40 -6.57
C SER A 142 -7.94 -4.05 -7.61
N ALA A 143 -7.76 -4.49 -8.85
CA ALA A 143 -8.78 -4.39 -9.90
C ALA A 143 -10.09 -5.09 -9.48
N LEU A 144 -10.02 -6.06 -8.55
CA LEU A 144 -11.20 -6.67 -7.94
C LEU A 144 -12.00 -5.74 -7.01
N GLY A 145 -11.48 -4.55 -6.70
CA GLY A 145 -12.22 -3.47 -6.05
C GLY A 145 -12.84 -2.47 -7.01
N SER A 146 -12.63 -2.59 -8.32
CA SER A 146 -13.27 -1.73 -9.31
C SER A 146 -14.73 -2.13 -9.50
N LEU A 147 -15.66 -1.17 -9.37
CA LEU A 147 -17.07 -1.43 -9.62
C LEU A 147 -17.32 -1.77 -11.10
N THR A 148 -16.55 -1.15 -12.00
CA THR A 148 -16.58 -1.48 -13.43
C THR A 148 -16.19 -2.93 -13.67
N VAL A 149 -15.07 -3.39 -13.10
CA VAL A 149 -14.59 -4.78 -13.23
C VAL A 149 -15.55 -5.78 -12.56
N LEU A 150 -16.10 -5.44 -11.40
CA LEU A 150 -17.07 -6.27 -10.69
C LEU A 150 -18.40 -6.42 -11.44
N SER A 151 -18.77 -5.41 -12.24
CA SER A 151 -20.04 -5.41 -12.99
C SER A 151 -20.02 -6.26 -14.27
N ASP A 152 -18.84 -6.69 -14.72
CA ASP A 152 -18.70 -7.55 -15.90
C ASP A 152 -18.95 -9.03 -15.54
N PRO A 153 -20.07 -9.65 -15.98
CA PRO A 153 -20.39 -11.04 -15.67
C PRO A 153 -19.45 -12.05 -16.35
N ALA A 154 -18.70 -11.63 -17.39
CA ALA A 154 -17.70 -12.46 -18.06
C ALA A 154 -16.26 -12.13 -17.61
N GLY A 155 -16.10 -11.14 -16.73
CA GLY A 155 -14.81 -10.64 -16.29
C GLY A 155 -14.13 -11.53 -15.24
N VAL A 156 -12.86 -11.22 -14.95
CA VAL A 156 -12.04 -11.98 -13.98
C VAL A 156 -12.69 -12.07 -12.59
N ALA A 157 -13.40 -11.02 -12.18
CA ALA A 157 -14.09 -10.95 -10.90
C ALA A 157 -15.18 -12.02 -10.72
N ALA A 158 -15.85 -12.43 -11.79
CA ALA A 158 -16.88 -13.47 -11.75
C ALA A 158 -16.32 -14.81 -11.24
N SER A 159 -15.04 -15.10 -11.55
CA SER A 159 -14.31 -16.30 -11.09
C SER A 159 -13.65 -16.15 -9.72
N LYS A 160 -13.63 -14.93 -9.16
CA LYS A 160 -12.99 -14.58 -7.88
C LYS A 160 -13.99 -13.83 -6.97
N PRO A 161 -15.09 -14.49 -6.55
CA PRO A 161 -16.15 -13.86 -5.77
C PRO A 161 -15.75 -13.73 -4.29
N PHE A 162 -14.69 -12.99 -3.99
CA PHE A 162 -14.22 -12.75 -2.63
C PHE A 162 -14.99 -11.58 -2.01
N ALA A 163 -16.08 -11.88 -1.31
CA ALA A 163 -16.98 -10.85 -0.78
C ALA A 163 -16.26 -9.82 0.09
N ALA A 164 -15.48 -10.25 1.08
CA ALA A 164 -14.83 -9.35 2.02
C ALA A 164 -13.64 -8.62 1.37
N TYR A 165 -12.78 -9.35 0.65
CA TYR A 165 -11.65 -8.74 -0.05
C TYR A 165 -12.08 -7.72 -1.10
N ASN A 166 -12.93 -8.09 -2.05
CA ASN A 166 -13.33 -7.23 -3.17
C ASN A 166 -14.01 -5.95 -2.66
N SER A 167 -14.96 -6.10 -1.72
CA SER A 167 -15.65 -4.95 -1.12
C SER A 167 -14.71 -4.05 -0.30
N SER A 168 -13.73 -4.63 0.41
CA SER A 168 -12.71 -3.83 1.13
C SER A 168 -11.84 -3.01 0.18
N LYS A 169 -11.48 -3.55 -0.99
CA LYS A 169 -10.71 -2.83 -2.00
C LYS A 169 -11.54 -1.77 -2.72
N ALA A 170 -12.84 -2.01 -2.93
CA ALA A 170 -13.77 -0.97 -3.39
C ALA A 170 -13.90 0.19 -2.38
N ALA A 171 -13.99 -0.13 -1.07
CA ALA A 171 -13.98 0.89 -0.02
C ALA A 171 -12.66 1.68 0.02
N LEU A 172 -11.51 1.01 -0.14
CA LEU A 172 -10.21 1.68 -0.24
C LEU A 172 -10.11 2.58 -1.48
N ASN A 173 -10.67 2.17 -2.61
CA ASN A 173 -10.76 3.00 -3.82
C ASN A 173 -11.55 4.29 -3.54
N ALA A 174 -12.72 4.18 -2.90
CA ALA A 174 -13.51 5.35 -2.52
C ALA A 174 -12.74 6.30 -1.59
N LEU A 175 -12.10 5.77 -0.53
CA LEU A 175 -11.29 6.58 0.38
C LEU A 175 -10.10 7.25 -0.32
N THR A 176 -9.50 6.58 -1.30
CA THR A 176 -8.41 7.13 -2.11
C THR A 176 -8.88 8.38 -2.87
N ILE A 177 -10.04 8.32 -3.52
CA ILE A 177 -10.62 9.45 -4.26
C ILE A 177 -10.99 10.59 -3.31
N MET A 178 -11.63 10.27 -2.18
CA MET A 178 -12.04 11.28 -1.18
C MET A 178 -10.82 12.03 -0.65
N LEU A 179 -9.79 11.29 -0.21
CA LEU A 179 -8.56 11.89 0.30
C LEU A 179 -7.80 12.68 -0.78
N ALA A 180 -7.75 12.19 -2.02
CA ALA A 180 -7.17 12.91 -3.14
C ALA A 180 -7.82 14.28 -3.36
N ASN A 181 -9.14 14.37 -3.17
CA ASN A 181 -9.87 15.63 -3.31
C ASN A 181 -9.64 16.56 -2.12
N GLU A 182 -9.59 16.02 -0.90
CA GLU A 182 -9.30 16.80 0.31
C GLU A 182 -7.89 17.42 0.28
N LEU A 183 -6.90 16.69 -0.21
CA LEU A 183 -5.49 17.13 -0.19
C LEU A 183 -5.03 17.82 -1.49
N ARG A 184 -5.92 18.00 -2.46
CA ARG A 184 -5.58 18.53 -3.80
C ARG A 184 -4.93 19.91 -3.72
N ASP A 185 -5.50 20.80 -2.91
CA ASP A 185 -5.03 22.18 -2.75
C ASP A 185 -3.73 22.26 -1.94
N GLU A 186 -3.39 21.19 -1.20
CA GLU A 186 -2.11 21.06 -0.50
C GLU A 186 -0.99 20.52 -1.40
N GLY A 187 -1.30 20.15 -2.65
CA GLY A 187 -0.31 19.59 -3.59
C GLY A 187 0.11 18.15 -3.28
N ILE A 188 -0.59 17.46 -2.36
CA ILE A 188 -0.33 16.05 -2.03
C ILE A 188 -1.15 15.16 -2.97
N THR A 189 -0.48 14.27 -3.69
CA THR A 189 -1.16 13.36 -4.61
C THR A 189 -1.51 12.06 -3.94
N VAL A 190 -2.72 11.55 -4.21
CA VAL A 190 -3.21 10.27 -3.66
C VAL A 190 -3.75 9.43 -4.81
N ASN A 191 -3.18 8.25 -5.01
CA ASN A 191 -3.59 7.33 -6.08
C ASN A 191 -3.70 5.89 -5.58
N ALA A 192 -4.48 5.10 -6.30
CA ALA A 192 -4.53 3.66 -6.12
C ALA A 192 -3.68 2.95 -7.17
N MET A 193 -3.24 1.74 -6.87
CA MET A 193 -2.62 0.87 -7.87
C MET A 193 -3.03 -0.60 -7.71
N ASP A 194 -3.17 -1.31 -8.83
CA ASP A 194 -3.43 -2.76 -8.89
C ASP A 194 -2.12 -3.48 -9.21
N PRO A 195 -1.65 -4.41 -8.35
CA PRO A 195 -0.40 -5.12 -8.57
C PRO A 195 -0.54 -6.25 -9.59
N GLY A 196 -1.74 -6.50 -10.09
CA GLY A 196 -2.09 -7.70 -10.83
C GLY A 196 -1.98 -8.97 -10.00
N TYR A 197 -2.27 -10.11 -10.63
CA TYR A 197 -2.26 -11.42 -9.96
C TYR A 197 -0.82 -11.92 -9.72
N THR A 198 -0.24 -11.50 -8.61
CA THR A 198 1.19 -11.67 -8.29
C THR A 198 1.45 -12.84 -7.35
N ALA A 199 2.46 -13.66 -7.64
CA ALA A 199 2.82 -14.81 -6.82
C ALA A 199 3.40 -14.36 -5.47
N THR A 200 2.59 -14.45 -4.41
CA THR A 200 2.99 -14.08 -3.04
C THR A 200 2.37 -15.05 -2.04
N ASP A 201 2.83 -15.00 -0.79
CA ASP A 201 2.21 -15.76 0.30
C ASP A 201 0.70 -15.49 0.47
N MET A 202 0.18 -14.36 0.00
CA MET A 202 -1.26 -14.04 0.09
C MET A 202 -2.12 -15.01 -0.76
N ASN A 203 -1.55 -15.55 -1.83
CA ASN A 203 -2.25 -16.43 -2.77
C ASN A 203 -1.50 -17.74 -2.99
N ASP A 204 -0.74 -18.20 -1.99
CA ASP A 204 0.06 -19.43 -2.04
C ASP A 204 0.92 -19.54 -3.31
N HIS A 205 1.49 -18.40 -3.73
CA HIS A 205 2.32 -18.25 -4.92
C HIS A 205 1.66 -18.68 -6.24
N GLN A 206 0.32 -18.64 -6.34
CA GLN A 206 -0.43 -19.02 -7.54
C GLN A 206 -0.52 -17.91 -8.61
N GLY A 207 0.05 -16.74 -8.35
CA GLY A 207 0.04 -15.62 -9.29
C GLY A 207 0.90 -15.86 -10.54
N ILE A 208 0.55 -15.20 -11.64
CA ILE A 208 1.28 -15.26 -12.92
C ILE A 208 2.38 -14.20 -13.04
N ARG A 209 2.41 -13.24 -12.11
CA ARG A 209 3.35 -12.12 -12.09
C ARG A 209 4.41 -12.28 -11.01
N THR A 210 5.58 -11.73 -11.27
CA THR A 210 6.66 -11.55 -10.29
C THR A 210 6.39 -10.35 -9.38
N VAL A 211 7.00 -10.35 -8.20
CA VAL A 211 6.92 -9.19 -7.29
C VAL A 211 7.56 -7.93 -7.89
N ALA A 212 8.55 -8.09 -8.78
CA ALA A 212 9.22 -6.98 -9.45
C ALA A 212 8.26 -6.25 -10.39
N GLU A 213 7.51 -7.00 -11.20
CA GLU A 213 6.48 -6.44 -12.09
C GLU A 213 5.36 -5.77 -11.30
N ALA A 214 4.94 -6.38 -10.19
CA ALA A 214 3.88 -5.87 -9.32
C ALA A 214 4.21 -4.53 -8.64
N ALA A 215 5.49 -4.29 -8.33
CA ALA A 215 5.96 -3.07 -7.69
C ALA A 215 5.97 -1.85 -8.63
N THR A 216 5.99 -2.08 -9.96
CA THR A 216 6.22 -1.06 -10.99
C THR A 216 5.32 0.17 -10.82
N SER A 217 4.02 -0.02 -10.64
CA SER A 217 3.06 1.10 -10.53
C SER A 217 3.26 1.91 -9.26
N ALA A 218 3.51 1.27 -8.12
CA ALA A 218 3.80 1.97 -6.88
C ALA A 218 5.09 2.79 -6.97
N VAL A 219 6.15 2.21 -7.54
CA VAL A 219 7.43 2.90 -7.73
C VAL A 219 7.25 4.08 -8.68
N ARG A 220 6.60 3.88 -9.83
CA ARG A 220 6.32 4.94 -10.81
C ARG A 220 5.55 6.10 -10.19
N LEU A 221 4.46 5.86 -9.48
CA LEU A 221 3.68 6.91 -8.81
C LEU A 221 4.52 7.63 -7.73
N SER A 222 5.38 6.90 -7.03
CA SER A 222 6.27 7.45 -5.99
C SER A 222 7.43 8.29 -6.53
N THR A 223 7.86 8.09 -7.79
CA THR A 223 9.06 8.73 -8.36
C THR A 223 8.77 9.72 -9.48
N MET A 224 7.64 9.61 -10.20
CA MET A 224 7.26 10.47 -11.34
C MET A 224 7.32 11.96 -10.99
N ASP A 225 7.77 12.85 -11.89
CA ASP A 225 7.83 14.28 -11.56
C ASP A 225 6.46 14.88 -11.27
N ASN A 226 5.45 14.63 -12.09
CA ASN A 226 4.10 15.17 -11.89
C ASN A 226 3.08 14.03 -11.87
N PRO A 227 2.98 13.29 -10.73
CA PRO A 227 2.01 12.21 -10.63
C PRO A 227 0.58 12.76 -10.70
N PRO A 228 -0.38 11.97 -11.21
CA PRO A 228 -1.78 12.33 -11.14
C PRO A 228 -2.27 12.31 -9.68
N THR A 229 -3.54 12.63 -9.45
CA THR A 229 -4.20 12.41 -8.16
C THR A 229 -5.64 12.00 -8.42
N ALA A 230 -6.17 11.11 -7.60
CA ALA A 230 -7.45 10.42 -7.82
C ALA A 230 -7.47 9.50 -9.06
N GLU A 231 -6.34 8.87 -9.41
CA GLU A 231 -6.27 7.84 -10.44
C GLU A 231 -5.98 6.44 -9.86
N PHE A 232 -6.32 5.42 -10.65
CA PHE A 232 -6.10 4.01 -10.35
C PHE A 232 -5.28 3.37 -11.46
N HIS A 233 -4.11 2.82 -11.14
CA HIS A 233 -3.15 2.33 -12.15
C HIS A 233 -2.75 0.87 -11.99
N SER A 234 -2.59 0.18 -13.11
CA SER A 234 -1.76 -1.01 -13.24
C SER A 234 -0.54 -0.68 -14.10
N ASP A 235 0.30 -1.66 -14.35
CA ASP A 235 1.39 -1.56 -15.34
C ASP A 235 0.87 -1.57 -16.78
N GLU A 236 -0.33 -2.09 -17.02
CA GLU A 236 -1.01 -2.09 -18.32
C GLU A 236 -1.71 -0.75 -18.62
N GLY A 237 -1.88 0.13 -17.62
CA GLY A 237 -2.46 1.45 -17.81
C GLY A 237 -3.35 1.90 -16.66
N ILE A 238 -4.38 2.68 -16.99
CA ILE A 238 -5.38 3.14 -16.03
C ILE A 238 -6.41 2.02 -15.85
N VAL A 239 -6.68 1.67 -14.60
CA VAL A 239 -7.76 0.75 -14.22
C VAL A 239 -9.01 1.60 -13.95
N PRO A 240 -10.19 1.23 -14.46
CA PRO A 240 -11.41 1.94 -14.13
C PRO A 240 -11.73 1.81 -12.64
N TRP A 241 -12.40 2.82 -12.07
CA TRP A 241 -12.92 2.75 -10.71
C TRP A 241 -14.05 1.73 -10.55
#